data_AF-A0A1C7NG86-F1
#
_entry.id   AF-A0A1C7NG86-F1
#
_cell.length_a   1.000
_cell.length_b   1.000
_cell.length_c   1.000
_cell.angle_alpha   90.00
_cell.angle_beta   90.00
_cell.angle_gamma   90.00
#
_symmetry.space_group_name_H-M   'P 1'
#
loop_
_entity.id
_entity.type
_entity.pdbx_description
1 polymer ?
#
loop_
_entity_poly.entity_id
_entity_poly.type
_entity_poly.pdbx_seq_one_letter_code
_entity_poly.pdbx_strand_id
1 'polypeptide(L)'
;MYYNSLFIILFISVYVCHLTQAQDIKRDLNKETEDSKQADDHPSTTSSHSIPLTTDIELNTALSGDSDSESDNDDSTQTMNQDIYNSKSLFTTEPRVTNVTSLVQVNLYCEVDKEHCSKVHNSFVSAARHFSEVVNLKRKIVFQASYYSFCSNQCSNGTFGWGTPSSQFSLKSVDEADANFVYPQALARQLSAYAGSNNWVSYDVIVDINHDIHMNAVNETNSDNWNGTGIPTRGGFWFANDTNNATIEEYQVDMEYVILHQMLHGLGMSSSWAAYFSDTTSPFQKLLSGLIEPEDNLKIMTPNPYWYVEHSTGPAYLTGFQQSSIFDKFLYLFIPARNQTVWLVDYSFDMQGFCLKDDDAFIVNFMNSFINNATQSSKAKTVYVSMSMSKTLTFEFSPLASESVYYTNAYLNKTYQSIQLMTGTLSADKQGYYRPGISTSHLDDMYANTTDFLMVHSFVKGKTLSRLVEEGYSQLPYPIEYNTSTTIPVNITNYFNVTVGNYTYLNSSITAGEKTVLTKHVYRSPIGPGILRILESMGYSTVLTNTNYSLHVVKTTKPPSTCDDANNNFKSRSTDSSSTTVSSLGLSQFDQLPCFYLFVFFITFCII
;
A
#
# COMPACT_ATOMS: atom_id res chain seq x y z
N MET A 1 -5.88 59.17 20.21
CA MET A 1 -7.34 59.00 19.99
C MET A 1 -7.74 58.66 18.55
N TYR A 2 -6.90 58.87 17.52
CA TYR A 2 -7.25 58.56 16.12
C TYR A 2 -7.05 57.10 15.67
N TYR A 3 -6.27 56.28 16.38
CA TYR A 3 -5.99 54.89 15.97
C TYR A 3 -7.12 53.90 16.31
N ASN A 4 -7.93 54.16 17.34
CA ASN A 4 -9.04 53.27 17.71
C ASN A 4 -10.24 53.37 16.75
N SER A 5 -10.46 54.52 16.10
CA SER A 5 -11.55 54.67 15.13
C SER A 5 -11.27 53.95 13.82
N LEU A 6 -10.00 53.83 13.39
CA LEU A 6 -9.66 53.13 12.16
C LEU A 6 -9.83 51.61 12.28
N PHE A 7 -9.51 51.05 13.46
CA PHE A 7 -9.68 49.62 13.74
C PHE A 7 -11.16 49.21 13.81
N ILE A 8 -12.02 50.06 14.36
CA ILE A 8 -13.46 49.81 14.43
C ILE A 8 -14.09 49.86 13.04
N ILE A 9 -13.66 50.78 12.17
CA ILE A 9 -14.15 50.85 10.78
C ILE A 9 -13.71 49.62 9.97
N LEU A 10 -12.49 49.12 10.17
CA LEU A 10 -12.02 47.90 9.50
C LEU A 10 -12.79 46.67 9.97
N PHE A 11 -13.07 46.55 11.27
CA PHE A 11 -13.88 45.46 11.81
C PHE A 11 -15.32 45.49 11.31
N ILE A 12 -15.94 46.67 11.23
CA ILE A 12 -17.31 46.82 10.70
C ILE A 12 -17.33 46.48 9.21
N SER A 13 -16.31 46.86 8.43
CA SER A 13 -16.22 46.53 7.00
C SER A 13 -16.08 45.02 6.77
N VAL A 14 -15.27 44.32 7.56
CA VAL A 14 -15.10 42.87 7.47
C VAL A 14 -16.38 42.14 7.90
N TYR A 15 -17.05 42.63 8.95
CA TYR A 15 -18.30 42.05 9.44
C TYR A 15 -19.46 42.22 8.45
N VAL A 16 -19.58 43.40 7.81
CA VAL A 16 -20.59 43.64 6.77
C VAL A 16 -20.32 42.79 5.53
N CYS A 17 -19.05 42.58 5.15
CA CYS A 17 -18.68 41.74 4.01
C CYS A 17 -19.06 40.26 4.25
N HIS A 18 -18.86 39.75 5.47
CA HIS A 18 -19.29 38.40 5.85
C HIS A 18 -20.82 38.25 5.91
N LEU A 19 -21.55 39.28 6.33
CA LEU A 19 -23.02 39.26 6.34
C LEU A 19 -23.62 39.27 4.93
N THR A 20 -23.01 39.98 3.98
CA THR A 20 -23.44 39.94 2.57
C THR A 20 -23.18 38.58 1.94
N GLN A 21 -22.03 37.96 2.22
CA GLN A 21 -21.71 36.61 1.72
C GLN A 21 -22.65 35.54 2.26
N ALA A 22 -23.05 35.63 3.53
CA ALA A 22 -24.00 34.71 4.14
C ALA A 22 -25.44 34.87 3.59
N GLN A 23 -25.82 36.08 3.14
CA GLN A 23 -27.11 36.33 2.52
C GLN A 23 -27.20 35.82 1.09
N ASP A 24 -26.11 35.89 0.32
CA ASP A 24 -26.07 35.35 -1.05
C ASP A 24 -26.12 33.81 -1.05
N ILE A 25 -25.42 33.14 -0.13
CA ILE A 25 -25.51 31.67 0.04
C ILE A 25 -26.93 31.22 0.40
N LYS A 26 -27.64 31.98 1.24
CA LYS A 26 -29.05 31.69 1.59
C LYS A 26 -30.01 31.92 0.43
N ARG A 27 -29.67 32.80 -0.51
CA ARG A 27 -30.46 33.08 -1.71
C ARG A 27 -30.32 31.96 -2.74
N ASP A 28 -29.13 31.39 -2.89
CA ASP A 28 -28.86 30.29 -3.82
C ASP A 28 -29.48 28.97 -3.34
N LEU A 29 -29.44 28.67 -2.04
CA LEU A 29 -30.11 27.49 -1.45
C LEU A 29 -31.64 27.49 -1.62
N ASN A 30 -32.26 28.68 -1.55
CA ASN A 30 -33.71 28.79 -1.77
C ASN A 30 -34.10 28.62 -3.24
N LYS A 31 -33.18 28.91 -4.18
CA LYS A 31 -33.40 28.79 -5.62
C LYS A 31 -33.36 27.32 -6.08
N GLU A 32 -32.45 26.52 -5.54
CA GLU A 32 -32.42 25.06 -5.79
C GLU A 32 -33.64 24.33 -5.21
N THR A 33 -34.23 24.84 -4.13
CA THR A 33 -35.42 24.23 -3.50
C THR A 33 -36.71 24.51 -4.30
N GLU A 34 -36.75 25.60 -5.09
CA GLU A 34 -37.88 25.90 -5.98
C GLU A 34 -37.78 25.12 -7.31
N ASP A 35 -36.58 24.95 -7.87
CA ASP A 35 -36.38 24.19 -9.12
C ASP A 35 -36.64 22.68 -8.94
N SER A 36 -36.47 22.13 -7.72
CA SER A 36 -36.80 20.73 -7.40
C SER A 36 -38.31 20.45 -7.25
N LYS A 37 -39.17 21.48 -7.17
CA LYS A 37 -40.62 21.30 -6.98
C LYS A 37 -41.43 21.32 -8.28
N GLN A 38 -40.79 21.50 -9.43
CA GLN A 38 -41.49 21.68 -10.72
C GLN A 38 -41.34 20.50 -11.69
N ALA A 39 -40.94 19.32 -11.21
CA ALA A 39 -40.65 18.15 -12.07
C ALA A 39 -41.58 16.93 -11.91
N ASP A 40 -42.59 16.95 -11.04
CA ASP A 40 -43.52 15.81 -10.88
C ASP A 40 -44.98 16.24 -11.04
N ASP A 41 -45.46 16.23 -12.28
CA ASP A 41 -46.88 16.38 -12.60
C ASP A 41 -47.26 15.50 -13.80
N HIS A 42 -47.53 14.21 -13.58
CA HIS A 42 -48.58 13.47 -14.32
C HIS A 42 -48.96 12.11 -13.67
N PRO A 43 -50.22 11.63 -13.85
CA PRO A 43 -50.90 10.83 -12.84
C PRO A 43 -51.09 9.36 -13.25
N SER A 44 -51.14 8.45 -12.28
CA SER A 44 -51.77 7.15 -12.47
C SER A 44 -52.43 6.61 -11.18
N THR A 45 -53.75 6.69 -11.20
CA THR A 45 -54.77 5.72 -10.71
C THR A 45 -54.45 4.79 -9.53
N THR A 46 -55.15 5.10 -8.44
CA THR A 46 -55.69 4.25 -7.36
C THR A 46 -55.96 2.76 -7.67
N SER A 47 -55.55 1.87 -6.75
CA SER A 47 -56.52 1.03 -6.03
C SER A 47 -55.96 0.59 -4.67
N SER A 48 -56.82 0.62 -3.66
CA SER A 48 -56.56 0.42 -2.25
C SER A 48 -56.92 -0.99 -1.80
N HIS A 49 -56.06 -1.66 -1.03
CA HIS A 49 -56.49 -2.64 -0.03
C HIS A 49 -55.48 -2.75 1.11
N SER A 50 -55.96 -2.44 2.31
CA SER A 50 -55.28 -2.55 3.59
C SER A 50 -55.83 -3.76 4.34
N ILE A 51 -54.93 -4.63 4.83
CA ILE A 51 -55.21 -5.60 5.90
C ILE A 51 -53.97 -5.60 6.82
N PRO A 52 -54.13 -5.48 8.16
CA PRO A 52 -53.03 -5.54 9.11
C PRO A 52 -52.78 -6.98 9.56
N LEU A 53 -51.52 -7.35 9.80
CA LEU A 53 -51.20 -8.61 10.49
C LEU A 53 -50.02 -8.42 11.46
N THR A 54 -50.36 -8.30 12.74
CA THR A 54 -49.56 -8.70 13.90
C THR A 54 -49.61 -10.23 14.05
N THR A 55 -48.47 -10.87 14.28
CA THR A 55 -48.27 -11.93 15.32
C THR A 55 -46.85 -12.49 15.26
N ASP A 56 -46.17 -12.41 16.41
CA ASP A 56 -45.37 -13.43 17.10
C ASP A 56 -44.84 -14.63 16.30
N ILE A 57 -43.52 -14.83 16.35
CA ILE A 57 -42.88 -16.11 16.01
C ILE A 57 -42.11 -16.61 17.22
N GLU A 58 -42.61 -17.73 17.74
CA GLU A 58 -42.03 -18.55 18.80
C GLU A 58 -40.74 -19.26 18.35
N LEU A 59 -39.84 -19.34 19.32
CA LEU A 59 -38.58 -20.07 19.31
C LEU A 59 -38.85 -21.57 19.51
N ASN A 60 -38.44 -22.42 18.57
CA ASN A 60 -38.42 -23.88 18.77
C ASN A 60 -37.00 -24.44 18.64
N THR A 61 -36.44 -24.76 19.80
CA THR A 61 -35.32 -25.68 20.03
C THR A 61 -35.67 -27.10 19.62
N ALA A 62 -34.82 -27.75 18.84
CA ALA A 62 -34.78 -29.20 18.70
C ALA A 62 -33.32 -29.69 18.80
N LEU A 63 -33.07 -30.46 19.86
CA LEU A 63 -31.88 -31.26 20.09
C LEU A 63 -32.00 -32.58 19.33
N SER A 64 -30.94 -32.98 18.63
CA SER A 64 -30.58 -34.39 18.45
C SER A 64 -29.10 -34.47 18.12
N GLY A 65 -28.32 -35.06 19.03
CA GLY A 65 -26.91 -35.36 18.80
C GLY A 65 -26.73 -36.60 17.93
N ASP A 66 -25.56 -36.71 17.33
CA ASP A 66 -24.72 -37.87 17.55
C ASP A 66 -23.25 -37.52 17.28
N SER A 67 -22.38 -38.25 17.97
CA SER A 67 -20.93 -38.13 18.05
C SER A 67 -20.21 -38.30 16.72
N ASP A 68 -19.14 -37.51 16.51
CA ASP A 68 -17.83 -38.07 16.16
C ASP A 68 -16.70 -37.10 16.53
N SER A 69 -15.66 -37.68 17.11
CA SER A 69 -14.49 -37.04 17.68
C SER A 69 -13.43 -36.81 16.61
N GLU A 70 -13.13 -35.55 16.27
CA GLU A 70 -11.87 -35.17 15.65
C GLU A 70 -11.23 -34.03 16.45
N SER A 71 -9.97 -34.25 16.80
CA SER A 71 -9.15 -33.37 17.62
C SER A 71 -8.62 -32.21 16.78
N ASP A 72 -9.30 -31.08 16.82
CA ASP A 72 -8.81 -29.83 16.24
C ASP A 72 -7.71 -29.22 17.14
N ASN A 73 -6.45 -29.47 16.76
CA ASN A 73 -5.37 -28.54 17.06
C ASN A 73 -5.30 -27.55 15.89
N ASP A 74 -6.18 -26.55 15.92
CA ASP A 74 -6.16 -25.47 14.93
C ASP A 74 -5.21 -24.37 15.41
N ASP A 75 -3.99 -24.43 14.89
CA ASP A 75 -2.91 -23.47 15.09
C ASP A 75 -3.16 -22.24 14.19
N SER A 76 -4.06 -21.37 14.64
CA SER A 76 -4.49 -20.19 13.89
C SER A 76 -3.61 -18.98 14.17
N THR A 77 -2.44 -18.92 13.53
CA THR A 77 -1.95 -17.62 13.05
C THR A 77 -2.81 -17.22 11.85
N GLN A 78 -4.03 -16.75 12.11
CA GLN A 78 -4.92 -16.23 11.08
C GLN A 78 -4.30 -14.96 10.47
N THR A 79 -3.83 -15.10 9.23
CA THR A 79 -3.74 -14.02 8.26
C THR A 79 -5.16 -13.53 7.95
N MET A 80 -5.69 -12.68 8.83
CA MET A 80 -7.07 -12.15 8.80
C MET A 80 -7.43 -11.29 7.57
N ASN A 81 -6.56 -11.25 6.55
CA ASN A 81 -6.83 -10.59 5.27
C ASN A 81 -7.20 -11.56 4.13
N GLN A 82 -7.05 -12.88 4.31
CA GLN A 82 -7.31 -13.81 3.22
C GLN A 82 -8.80 -14.09 2.98
N ASP A 83 -9.64 -14.15 4.02
CA ASP A 83 -11.03 -14.59 3.85
C ASP A 83 -12.03 -13.45 3.56
N ILE A 84 -11.78 -12.22 4.01
CA ILE A 84 -12.68 -11.07 3.78
C ILE A 84 -12.55 -10.51 2.35
N TYR A 85 -11.43 -10.77 1.68
CA TYR A 85 -11.17 -10.33 0.30
C TYR A 85 -10.74 -11.48 -0.61
N ASN A 86 -11.22 -12.70 -0.37
CA ASN A 86 -10.95 -13.79 -1.30
C ASN A 86 -11.82 -13.64 -2.56
N SER A 87 -11.48 -12.67 -3.44
CA SER A 87 -12.20 -12.47 -4.70
C SER A 87 -12.25 -13.75 -5.54
N LYS A 88 -11.35 -14.72 -5.29
CA LYS A 88 -11.38 -16.07 -5.89
C LYS A 88 -12.73 -16.77 -5.72
N SER A 89 -13.42 -16.62 -4.59
CA SER A 89 -14.71 -17.30 -4.37
C SER A 89 -15.83 -16.79 -5.26
N LEU A 90 -15.63 -15.65 -5.94
CA LEU A 90 -16.57 -15.08 -6.90
C LEU A 90 -16.50 -15.77 -8.27
N PHE A 91 -15.46 -16.57 -8.52
CA PHE A 91 -15.18 -17.16 -9.81
C PHE A 91 -15.42 -18.67 -9.76
N THR A 92 -16.09 -19.16 -10.80
CA THR A 92 -16.39 -20.59 -11.00
C THR A 92 -15.34 -21.28 -11.86
N THR A 93 -14.51 -20.51 -12.55
CA THR A 93 -13.50 -20.97 -13.50
C THR A 93 -12.09 -20.77 -12.96
N GLU A 94 -11.20 -21.68 -13.35
CA GLU A 94 -9.77 -21.56 -13.07
C GLU A 94 -9.17 -20.33 -13.77
N PRO A 95 -8.15 -19.70 -13.17
CA PRO A 95 -7.57 -18.49 -13.72
C PRO A 95 -6.84 -18.78 -15.03
N ARG A 96 -6.84 -17.79 -15.93
CA ARG A 96 -5.97 -17.80 -17.10
C ARG A 96 -4.53 -17.54 -16.64
N VAL A 97 -3.66 -18.54 -16.81
CA VAL A 97 -2.26 -18.47 -16.40
C VAL A 97 -1.36 -18.21 -17.60
N THR A 98 -0.50 -17.20 -17.51
CA THR A 98 0.51 -16.89 -18.52
C THR A 98 1.87 -16.65 -17.87
N ASN A 99 2.90 -17.39 -18.30
CA ASN A 99 4.28 -17.06 -17.99
C ASN A 99 4.74 -15.95 -18.93
N VAL A 100 4.95 -14.74 -18.39
CA VAL A 100 5.42 -13.57 -19.13
C VAL A 100 6.92 -13.70 -19.41
N THR A 101 7.67 -14.15 -18.41
CA THR A 101 9.07 -14.57 -18.50
C THR A 101 9.27 -15.85 -17.69
N SER A 102 10.49 -16.38 -17.60
CA SER A 102 10.80 -17.49 -16.70
C SER A 102 10.65 -17.13 -15.21
N LEU A 103 10.68 -15.83 -14.87
CA LEU A 103 10.62 -15.30 -13.50
C LEU A 103 9.38 -14.44 -13.23
N VAL A 104 8.49 -14.25 -14.20
CA VAL A 104 7.25 -13.49 -14.01
C VAL A 104 6.07 -14.28 -14.60
N GLN A 105 5.07 -14.55 -13.77
CA GLN A 105 3.81 -15.18 -14.17
C GLN A 105 2.63 -14.30 -13.76
N VAL A 106 1.58 -14.32 -14.56
CA VAL A 106 0.29 -13.71 -14.26
C VAL A 106 -0.82 -14.76 -14.23
N ASN A 107 -1.75 -14.61 -13.30
CA ASN A 107 -2.96 -15.42 -13.16
C ASN A 107 -4.18 -14.49 -13.16
N LEU A 108 -5.09 -14.58 -14.15
CA LEU A 108 -6.29 -13.73 -14.21
C LEU A 108 -7.57 -14.54 -13.96
N TYR A 109 -8.36 -14.11 -12.99
CA TYR A 109 -9.77 -14.47 -12.86
C TYR A 109 -10.66 -13.39 -13.53
N CYS A 110 -11.51 -13.81 -14.47
CA CYS A 110 -12.44 -12.92 -15.18
C CYS A 110 -13.54 -13.74 -15.87
N GLU A 111 -14.80 -13.48 -15.52
CA GLU A 111 -15.99 -14.21 -16.03
C GLU A 111 -17.03 -13.30 -16.69
N VAL A 112 -16.71 -12.02 -16.92
CA VAL A 112 -17.65 -11.03 -17.46
C VAL A 112 -18.06 -11.33 -18.91
N ASP A 113 -17.10 -11.36 -19.83
CA ASP A 113 -17.28 -11.78 -21.21
C ASP A 113 -15.95 -12.30 -21.76
N LYS A 114 -15.97 -13.29 -22.66
CA LYS A 114 -14.75 -13.94 -23.17
C LYS A 114 -13.86 -12.97 -23.94
N GLU A 115 -14.41 -12.10 -24.77
CA GLU A 115 -13.65 -11.11 -25.54
C GLU A 115 -13.09 -10.04 -24.60
N HIS A 116 -13.95 -9.48 -23.74
CA HIS A 116 -13.56 -8.45 -22.77
C HIS A 116 -12.47 -8.94 -21.80
N CYS A 117 -12.63 -10.14 -21.24
CA CYS A 117 -11.62 -10.76 -20.38
C CYS A 117 -10.30 -11.03 -21.11
N SER A 118 -10.33 -11.22 -22.43
CA SER A 118 -9.10 -11.34 -23.23
C SER A 118 -8.39 -9.99 -23.37
N LYS A 119 -9.13 -8.87 -23.48
CA LYS A 119 -8.57 -7.51 -23.45
C LYS A 119 -7.90 -7.21 -22.11
N VAL A 120 -8.59 -7.50 -20.99
CA VAL A 120 -8.04 -7.36 -19.63
C VAL A 120 -6.78 -8.21 -19.44
N HIS A 121 -6.81 -9.48 -19.86
CA HIS A 121 -5.66 -10.38 -19.78
C HIS A 121 -4.44 -9.85 -20.55
N ASN A 122 -4.66 -9.31 -21.75
CA ASN A 122 -3.57 -8.76 -22.56
C ASN A 122 -2.94 -7.54 -21.89
N SER A 123 -3.75 -6.63 -21.33
CA SER A 123 -3.25 -5.50 -20.54
C SER A 123 -2.47 -5.95 -19.32
N PHE A 124 -2.91 -7.01 -18.62
CA PHE A 124 -2.19 -7.54 -17.46
C PHE A 124 -0.83 -8.17 -17.84
N VAL A 125 -0.78 -8.96 -18.91
CA VAL A 125 0.46 -9.51 -19.45
C VAL A 125 1.43 -8.40 -19.88
N SER A 126 0.90 -7.30 -20.46
CA SER A 126 1.71 -6.17 -20.89
C SER A 126 2.29 -5.38 -19.71
N ALA A 127 1.47 -5.06 -18.70
CA ALA A 127 1.94 -4.43 -17.46
C ALA A 127 3.03 -5.27 -16.77
N ALA A 128 2.84 -6.59 -16.68
CA ALA A 128 3.84 -7.50 -16.13
C ALA A 128 5.14 -7.55 -16.94
N ARG A 129 5.09 -7.32 -18.25
CA ARG A 129 6.27 -7.19 -19.10
C ARG A 129 7.06 -5.93 -18.76
N HIS A 130 6.40 -4.78 -18.65
CA HIS A 130 7.05 -3.53 -18.25
C HIS A 130 7.76 -3.64 -16.90
N PHE A 131 7.14 -4.33 -15.93
CA PHE A 131 7.80 -4.66 -14.66
C PHE A 131 9.06 -5.53 -14.85
N SER A 132 8.94 -6.61 -15.63
CA SER A 132 10.05 -7.56 -15.85
C SER A 132 11.25 -6.97 -16.60
N GLU A 133 11.06 -5.88 -17.33
CA GLU A 133 12.11 -5.18 -18.07
C GLU A 133 13.00 -4.30 -17.17
N VAL A 134 12.50 -3.90 -15.99
CA VAL A 134 13.18 -2.91 -15.15
C VAL A 134 13.55 -3.42 -13.75
N VAL A 135 12.92 -4.49 -13.27
CA VAL A 135 13.24 -5.11 -11.98
C VAL A 135 13.99 -6.42 -12.22
N ASN A 136 15.21 -6.52 -11.67
CA ASN A 136 16.01 -7.74 -11.79
C ASN A 136 15.53 -8.72 -10.72
N LEU A 137 15.07 -9.90 -11.09
CA LEU A 137 14.54 -10.88 -10.14
C LEU A 137 15.52 -12.02 -9.90
N LYS A 138 15.65 -12.45 -8.63
CA LYS A 138 16.31 -13.73 -8.27
C LYS A 138 15.34 -14.90 -8.32
N ARG A 139 14.07 -14.63 -8.05
CA ARG A 139 13.02 -15.65 -7.94
C ARG A 139 11.75 -15.24 -8.65
N LYS A 140 11.01 -16.26 -9.07
CA LYS A 140 9.75 -16.11 -9.76
C LYS A 140 8.75 -15.33 -8.91
N ILE A 141 8.22 -14.24 -9.46
CA ILE A 141 7.07 -13.50 -8.93
C ILE A 141 5.82 -13.93 -9.69
N VAL A 142 4.74 -14.14 -8.95
CA VAL A 142 3.43 -14.49 -9.48
C VAL A 142 2.44 -13.39 -9.10
N PHE A 143 1.90 -12.70 -10.10
CA PHE A 143 0.83 -11.73 -9.94
C PHE A 143 -0.52 -12.41 -10.16
N GLN A 144 -1.42 -12.30 -9.20
CA GLN A 144 -2.81 -12.74 -9.34
C GLN A 144 -3.71 -11.52 -9.49
N ALA A 145 -4.57 -11.52 -10.50
CA ALA A 145 -5.57 -10.49 -10.68
C ALA A 145 -6.98 -11.06 -10.78
N SER A 146 -7.95 -10.27 -10.33
CA SER A 146 -9.38 -10.54 -10.47
C SER A 146 -10.06 -9.31 -11.08
N TYR A 147 -10.87 -9.52 -12.11
CA TYR A 147 -11.67 -8.47 -12.74
C TYR A 147 -13.16 -8.76 -12.56
N TYR A 148 -13.85 -7.93 -11.79
CA TYR A 148 -15.25 -8.14 -11.41
C TYR A 148 -15.91 -6.82 -10.98
N SER A 149 -17.24 -6.81 -10.88
CA SER A 149 -18.00 -5.68 -10.35
C SER A 149 -17.79 -5.59 -8.83
N PHE A 150 -17.28 -4.47 -8.32
CA PHE A 150 -17.12 -4.31 -6.87
C PHE A 150 -18.47 -4.25 -6.16
N CYS A 151 -19.53 -3.85 -6.86
CA CYS A 151 -20.92 -3.94 -6.39
C CYS A 151 -21.40 -5.37 -6.12
N SER A 152 -20.68 -6.41 -6.56
CA SER A 152 -21.04 -7.79 -6.20
C SER A 152 -20.82 -8.11 -4.72
N ASN A 153 -19.93 -7.38 -4.04
CA ASN A 153 -19.61 -7.57 -2.63
C ASN A 153 -19.87 -6.31 -1.80
N GLN A 154 -19.21 -5.20 -2.17
CA GLN A 154 -19.28 -3.91 -1.49
C GLN A 154 -19.19 -2.81 -2.55
N CYS A 155 -20.30 -2.13 -2.82
CA CYS A 155 -20.36 -1.11 -3.87
C CYS A 155 -19.32 -0.01 -3.64
N SER A 156 -18.32 0.07 -4.53
CA SER A 156 -17.24 1.05 -4.48
C SER A 156 -17.02 1.64 -5.87
N ASN A 157 -18.00 2.44 -6.34
CA ASN A 157 -18.07 2.92 -7.72
C ASN A 157 -16.97 3.93 -8.09
N GLY A 158 -16.23 4.45 -7.12
CA GLY A 158 -15.18 5.44 -7.34
C GLY A 158 -13.76 4.87 -7.48
N THR A 159 -13.54 3.61 -7.11
CA THR A 159 -12.19 3.01 -7.09
C THR A 159 -11.93 2.21 -8.36
N PHE A 160 -10.79 2.47 -9.01
CA PHE A 160 -10.35 1.75 -10.21
C PHE A 160 -9.90 0.31 -9.91
N GLY A 161 -9.32 0.10 -8.74
CA GLY A 161 -8.85 -1.21 -8.30
C GLY A 161 -8.04 -1.10 -7.01
N TRP A 162 -7.57 -2.25 -6.53
CA TRP A 162 -6.72 -2.38 -5.35
C TRP A 162 -5.57 -3.32 -5.67
N GLY A 163 -4.38 -2.96 -5.22
CA GLY A 163 -3.20 -3.80 -5.29
C GLY A 163 -2.63 -4.02 -3.90
N THR A 164 -2.42 -5.27 -3.50
CA THR A 164 -1.89 -5.59 -2.17
C THR A 164 -0.88 -6.73 -2.21
N PRO A 165 0.09 -6.75 -1.28
CA PRO A 165 0.91 -7.93 -1.06
C PRO A 165 0.01 -9.10 -0.63
N SER A 166 0.21 -10.27 -1.24
CA SER A 166 -0.52 -11.50 -0.87
C SER A 166 -0.31 -11.92 0.58
N SER A 167 0.89 -11.63 1.10
CA SER A 167 1.32 -11.87 2.47
C SER A 167 2.50 -10.96 2.80
N GLN A 168 2.82 -10.83 4.08
CA GLN A 168 3.90 -9.99 4.60
C GLN A 168 4.69 -10.74 5.67
N PHE A 169 6.00 -10.50 5.74
CA PHE A 169 6.91 -11.29 6.57
C PHE A 169 7.91 -10.40 7.31
N SER A 170 8.10 -10.64 8.61
CA SER A 170 9.25 -10.11 9.36
C SER A 170 10.46 -11.01 9.14
N LEU A 171 11.55 -10.46 8.63
CA LEU A 171 12.76 -11.22 8.27
C LEU A 171 13.83 -11.15 9.37
N LYS A 172 13.50 -11.69 10.55
CA LYS A 172 14.32 -11.52 11.78
C LYS A 172 15.73 -12.13 11.72
N SER A 173 15.98 -13.07 10.81
CA SER A 173 17.25 -13.83 10.70
C SER A 173 17.95 -13.66 9.34
N VAL A 174 17.58 -12.62 8.58
CA VAL A 174 18.18 -12.32 7.27
C VAL A 174 19.06 -11.09 7.42
N ASP A 175 20.36 -11.21 7.13
CA ASP A 175 21.30 -10.10 7.26
C ASP A 175 20.95 -8.96 6.30
N GLU A 176 20.40 -9.29 5.14
CA GLU A 176 19.91 -8.39 4.10
C GLU A 176 18.53 -7.77 4.41
N ALA A 177 17.96 -7.93 5.62
CA ALA A 177 16.66 -7.37 5.96
C ALA A 177 16.60 -6.80 7.39
N ASP A 178 15.93 -5.66 7.57
CA ASP A 178 15.75 -5.05 8.88
C ASP A 178 14.62 -5.74 9.66
N ALA A 179 14.95 -6.37 10.78
CA ALA A 179 14.03 -7.18 11.58
C ALA A 179 12.85 -6.38 12.19
N ASN A 180 12.93 -5.05 12.20
CA ASN A 180 11.90 -4.17 12.77
C ASN A 180 10.73 -3.89 11.82
N PHE A 181 10.83 -4.31 10.55
CA PHE A 181 9.84 -4.02 9.51
C PHE A 181 9.30 -5.30 8.88
N VAL A 182 8.09 -5.19 8.34
CA VAL A 182 7.49 -6.25 7.54
C VAL A 182 7.73 -6.03 6.05
N TYR A 183 8.03 -7.11 5.35
CA TYR A 183 8.35 -7.12 3.93
C TYR A 183 7.22 -7.78 3.15
N PRO A 184 6.77 -7.20 2.02
CA PRO A 184 5.80 -7.86 1.14
C PRO A 184 6.40 -9.18 0.61
N GLN A 185 5.57 -10.21 0.44
CA GLN A 185 6.05 -11.54 0.00
C GLN A 185 6.93 -11.47 -1.25
N ALA A 186 6.53 -10.63 -2.22
CA ALA A 186 7.25 -10.40 -3.46
C ALA A 186 8.72 -10.01 -3.23
N LEU A 187 9.01 -9.15 -2.23
CA LEU A 187 10.35 -8.74 -1.85
C LEU A 187 11.00 -9.76 -0.91
N ALA A 188 10.27 -10.25 0.08
CA ALA A 188 10.77 -11.18 1.09
C ALA A 188 11.37 -12.44 0.44
N ARG A 189 10.75 -12.93 -0.64
CA ARG A 189 11.27 -14.06 -1.42
C ARG A 189 12.56 -13.75 -2.18
N GLN A 190 12.82 -12.50 -2.55
CA GLN A 190 14.08 -12.11 -3.20
C GLN A 190 15.23 -11.99 -2.19
N LEU A 191 14.92 -11.57 -0.96
CA LEU A 191 15.90 -11.42 0.12
C LEU A 191 16.20 -12.73 0.84
N SER A 192 15.22 -13.62 0.99
CA SER A 192 15.38 -14.89 1.70
C SER A 192 16.23 -15.90 0.91
N ALA A 193 17.09 -16.65 1.62
CA ALA A 193 17.85 -17.77 1.05
C ALA A 193 16.98 -19.01 0.71
N TYR A 194 15.74 -19.10 1.21
CA TYR A 194 14.88 -20.29 1.04
C TYR A 194 13.83 -20.11 -0.05
N ALA A 195 13.93 -20.86 -1.14
CA ALA A 195 13.04 -20.76 -2.30
C ALA A 195 11.68 -21.43 -2.11
N GLY A 196 11.59 -22.42 -1.21
CA GLY A 196 10.37 -23.15 -0.86
C GLY A 196 10.16 -23.12 0.64
N SER A 197 8.99 -22.67 1.05
CA SER A 197 8.45 -22.76 2.40
C SER A 197 6.95 -22.97 2.26
N ASN A 198 6.37 -23.81 3.10
CA ASN A 198 4.91 -23.95 3.16
C ASN A 198 4.23 -22.65 3.63
N ASN A 199 5.00 -21.69 4.14
CA ASN A 199 4.51 -20.39 4.59
C ASN A 199 4.31 -19.40 3.41
N TRP A 200 4.87 -19.68 2.22
CA TRP A 200 4.63 -18.82 1.05
C TRP A 200 3.28 -19.18 0.44
N VAL A 201 2.45 -18.18 0.21
CA VAL A 201 1.24 -18.37 -0.60
C VAL A 201 1.62 -18.49 -2.08
N SER A 202 0.73 -19.10 -2.87
CA SER A 202 1.03 -19.51 -4.25
C SER A 202 1.20 -18.36 -5.25
N TYR A 203 0.83 -17.15 -4.85
CA TYR A 203 1.01 -15.91 -5.59
C TYR A 203 1.61 -14.85 -4.67
N ASP A 204 2.29 -13.84 -5.20
CA ASP A 204 3.02 -12.85 -4.41
C ASP A 204 2.27 -11.52 -4.28
N VAL A 205 1.51 -11.15 -5.31
CA VAL A 205 0.77 -9.89 -5.41
C VAL A 205 -0.66 -10.17 -5.85
N ILE A 206 -1.63 -9.52 -5.22
CA ILE A 206 -3.05 -9.52 -5.60
C ILE A 206 -3.39 -8.17 -6.24
N VAL A 207 -4.15 -8.19 -7.33
CA VAL A 207 -4.71 -7.02 -8.00
C VAL A 207 -6.20 -7.24 -8.30
N ASP A 208 -7.07 -6.49 -7.63
CA ASP A 208 -8.50 -6.47 -7.96
C ASP A 208 -8.82 -5.24 -8.80
N ILE A 209 -9.49 -5.42 -9.94
CA ILE A 209 -9.85 -4.32 -10.85
C ILE A 209 -11.37 -4.20 -10.94
N ASN A 210 -11.86 -2.98 -10.79
CA ASN A 210 -13.29 -2.71 -10.73
C ASN A 210 -13.92 -2.60 -12.13
N HIS A 211 -14.75 -3.58 -12.48
CA HIS A 211 -15.52 -3.56 -13.72
C HIS A 211 -16.49 -2.37 -13.80
N ASP A 212 -17.02 -1.89 -12.67
CA ASP A 212 -18.06 -0.86 -12.63
C ASP A 212 -17.57 0.45 -13.25
N ILE A 213 -16.27 0.76 -13.15
CA ILE A 213 -15.66 1.91 -13.82
C ILE A 213 -15.84 1.85 -15.33
N HIS A 214 -15.76 0.65 -15.90
CA HIS A 214 -15.99 0.48 -17.33
C HIS A 214 -17.43 0.82 -17.69
N MET A 215 -18.38 0.32 -16.90
CA MET A 215 -19.82 0.44 -17.14
C MET A 215 -20.34 1.85 -16.88
N ASN A 216 -19.82 2.54 -15.86
CA ASN A 216 -20.27 3.88 -15.46
C ASN A 216 -19.99 4.97 -16.52
N ALA A 217 -19.12 4.70 -17.48
CA ALA A 217 -18.84 5.63 -18.58
C ALA A 217 -19.78 5.45 -19.79
N VAL A 218 -20.69 4.48 -19.74
CA VAL A 218 -21.64 4.22 -20.82
C VAL A 218 -22.86 5.13 -20.64
N ASN A 219 -23.25 5.81 -21.71
CA ASN A 219 -24.59 6.38 -21.77
C ASN A 219 -25.57 5.28 -22.23
N GLU A 220 -26.36 4.76 -21.29
CA GLU A 220 -27.30 3.64 -21.51
C GLU A 220 -28.33 3.90 -22.63
N THR A 221 -28.51 5.16 -23.04
CA THR A 221 -29.47 5.54 -24.09
C THR A 221 -29.04 5.20 -25.53
N ASN A 222 -27.76 4.84 -25.76
CA ASN A 222 -27.25 4.47 -27.09
C ASN A 222 -27.03 2.94 -27.20
N SER A 223 -28.09 2.24 -27.61
CA SER A 223 -28.12 0.77 -27.74
C SER A 223 -27.13 0.19 -28.75
N ASP A 224 -26.63 1.01 -29.68
CA ASP A 224 -25.73 0.57 -30.75
C ASP A 224 -24.31 0.24 -30.26
N ASN A 225 -23.99 0.56 -29.01
CA ASN A 225 -22.67 0.37 -28.42
C ASN A 225 -22.52 -0.94 -27.63
N TRP A 226 -23.48 -1.86 -27.67
CA TRP A 226 -23.42 -3.10 -26.89
C TRP A 226 -22.97 -4.28 -27.76
N ASN A 227 -22.05 -5.10 -27.26
CA ASN A 227 -21.51 -6.26 -27.99
C ASN A 227 -22.44 -7.51 -27.98
N GLY A 228 -23.68 -7.37 -27.49
CA GLY A 228 -24.63 -8.47 -27.31
C GLY A 228 -24.40 -9.34 -26.07
N THR A 229 -23.36 -9.09 -25.27
CA THR A 229 -23.06 -9.82 -24.03
C THR A 229 -23.38 -9.01 -22.76
N GLY A 230 -24.08 -7.89 -22.90
CA GLY A 230 -24.30 -6.95 -21.80
C GLY A 230 -23.03 -6.17 -21.42
N ILE A 231 -22.06 -6.05 -22.34
CA ILE A 231 -20.86 -5.23 -22.16
C ILE A 231 -20.78 -4.22 -23.31
N PRO A 232 -20.54 -2.94 -23.01
CA PRO A 232 -20.36 -1.94 -24.05
C PRO A 232 -19.06 -2.22 -24.82
N THR A 233 -19.05 -1.92 -26.11
CA THR A 233 -17.83 -1.91 -26.94
C THR A 233 -16.87 -0.79 -26.52
N ARG A 234 -17.41 0.29 -25.94
CA ARG A 234 -16.66 1.42 -25.40
C ARG A 234 -17.16 1.77 -23.99
N GLY A 235 -16.26 1.74 -23.01
CA GLY A 235 -16.53 2.13 -21.63
C GLY A 235 -15.37 2.92 -21.03
N GLY A 236 -15.28 2.98 -19.70
CA GLY A 236 -14.29 3.80 -19.00
C GLY A 236 -12.83 3.36 -19.16
N PHE A 237 -12.61 2.12 -19.62
CA PHE A 237 -11.26 1.59 -19.89
C PHE A 237 -10.97 1.54 -21.37
N TRP A 238 -9.76 1.95 -21.72
CA TRP A 238 -9.15 1.77 -23.04
C TRP A 238 -8.16 0.61 -23.02
N PHE A 239 -8.07 -0.12 -24.14
CA PHE A 239 -7.21 -1.29 -24.30
C PHE A 239 -6.40 -1.17 -25.59
N ALA A 240 -5.07 -1.33 -25.51
CA ALA A 240 -4.17 -1.11 -26.64
C ALA A 240 -4.41 -2.01 -27.87
N ASN A 241 -4.91 -3.23 -27.65
CA ASN A 241 -5.14 -4.21 -28.71
C ASN A 241 -6.60 -4.28 -29.17
N ASP A 242 -7.42 -3.28 -28.82
CA ASP A 242 -8.81 -3.23 -29.27
C ASP A 242 -8.92 -2.54 -30.62
N THR A 243 -9.09 -3.33 -31.69
CA THR A 243 -9.25 -2.83 -33.06
C THR A 243 -10.51 -1.98 -33.22
N ASN A 244 -11.51 -2.16 -32.35
CA ASN A 244 -12.76 -1.39 -32.39
C ASN A 244 -12.65 -0.07 -31.62
N ASN A 245 -11.55 0.15 -30.88
CA ASN A 245 -11.29 1.35 -30.10
C ASN A 245 -9.81 1.79 -30.19
N ALA A 246 -9.31 1.98 -31.42
CA ALA A 246 -7.89 2.27 -31.67
C ALA A 246 -7.38 3.58 -31.03
N THR A 247 -8.27 4.55 -30.80
CA THR A 247 -7.93 5.85 -30.21
C THR A 247 -8.57 5.97 -28.83
N ILE A 248 -7.77 6.35 -27.83
CA ILE A 248 -8.28 6.61 -26.48
C ILE A 248 -9.09 7.91 -26.45
N GLU A 249 -10.26 7.87 -25.81
CA GLU A 249 -11.14 9.03 -25.64
C GLU A 249 -10.83 9.79 -24.34
N GLU A 250 -11.19 11.08 -24.29
CA GLU A 250 -10.86 11.99 -23.16
C GLU A 250 -11.35 11.49 -21.78
N TYR A 251 -12.43 10.71 -21.74
CA TYR A 251 -12.98 10.17 -20.50
C TYR A 251 -12.37 8.82 -20.09
N GLN A 252 -11.65 8.15 -21.00
CA GLN A 252 -11.10 6.81 -20.78
C GLN A 252 -9.78 6.87 -20.05
N VAL A 253 -9.50 5.83 -19.27
CA VAL A 253 -8.16 5.54 -18.74
C VAL A 253 -7.59 4.31 -19.44
N ASP A 254 -6.29 4.31 -19.67
CA ASP A 254 -5.57 3.13 -20.16
C ASP A 254 -5.59 2.01 -19.09
N MET A 255 -6.13 0.84 -19.43
CA MET A 255 -6.19 -0.29 -18.50
C MET A 255 -4.82 -0.78 -18.06
N GLU A 256 -3.82 -0.73 -18.94
CA GLU A 256 -2.45 -1.15 -18.61
C GLU A 256 -1.84 -0.22 -17.56
N TYR A 257 -2.12 1.08 -17.63
CA TYR A 257 -1.71 2.06 -16.63
C TYR A 257 -2.30 1.70 -15.25
N VAL A 258 -3.60 1.41 -15.18
CA VAL A 258 -4.26 1.05 -13.91
C VAL A 258 -3.66 -0.23 -13.33
N ILE A 259 -3.49 -1.27 -14.13
CA ILE A 259 -2.98 -2.56 -13.64
C ILE A 259 -1.54 -2.41 -13.13
N LEU A 260 -0.67 -1.72 -13.89
CA LEU A 260 0.71 -1.52 -13.49
C LEU A 260 0.83 -0.72 -12.18
N HIS A 261 -0.02 0.29 -11.99
CA HIS A 261 -0.12 1.04 -10.74
C HIS A 261 -0.50 0.12 -9.56
N GLN A 262 -1.53 -0.71 -9.72
CA GLN A 262 -1.93 -1.63 -8.65
C GLN A 262 -0.85 -2.69 -8.36
N MET A 263 -0.14 -3.17 -9.38
CA MET A 263 1.00 -4.08 -9.17
C MET A 263 2.08 -3.47 -8.28
N LEU A 264 2.39 -2.17 -8.43
CA LEU A 264 3.37 -1.47 -7.59
C LEU A 264 2.94 -1.35 -6.12
N HIS A 265 1.66 -1.09 -5.87
CA HIS A 265 1.12 -1.19 -4.50
C HIS A 265 1.33 -2.60 -3.92
N GLY A 266 1.04 -3.63 -4.71
CA GLY A 266 1.23 -5.01 -4.27
C GLY A 266 2.69 -5.44 -4.06
N LEU A 267 3.62 -4.80 -4.76
CA LEU A 267 5.07 -4.94 -4.52
C LEU A 267 5.53 -4.27 -3.22
N GLY A 268 4.64 -3.56 -2.53
CA GLY A 268 4.84 -2.98 -1.20
C GLY A 268 5.01 -1.47 -1.20
N MET A 269 4.71 -0.76 -2.29
CA MET A 269 4.55 0.70 -2.25
C MET A 269 3.24 1.05 -1.53
N SER A 270 3.20 0.75 -0.23
CA SER A 270 2.05 0.88 0.63
C SER A 270 2.52 1.15 2.06
N SER A 271 1.95 2.21 2.64
CA SER A 271 2.16 2.63 4.01
C SER A 271 1.30 1.79 4.97
N SER A 272 1.86 1.42 6.13
CA SER A 272 1.06 0.86 7.24
C SER A 272 0.30 1.93 8.02
N TRP A 273 0.62 3.21 7.81
CA TRP A 273 -0.05 4.29 8.50
C TRP A 273 -1.39 4.58 7.86
N ALA A 274 -2.46 4.59 8.65
CA ALA A 274 -3.77 5.03 8.19
C ALA A 274 -4.60 5.67 9.30
N ALA A 275 -5.66 6.36 8.88
CA ALA A 275 -6.65 6.95 9.76
C ALA A 275 -7.73 5.91 10.13
N TYR A 276 -7.29 4.75 10.65
CA TYR A 276 -8.12 3.56 10.88
C TYR A 276 -9.40 3.84 11.69
N PHE A 277 -9.34 4.81 12.61
CA PHE A 277 -10.43 5.07 13.55
C PHE A 277 -11.35 6.21 13.12
N SER A 278 -10.95 7.08 12.19
CA SER A 278 -11.79 8.19 11.68
C SER A 278 -12.32 7.99 10.26
N ASP A 279 -11.77 7.05 9.50
CA ASP A 279 -12.26 6.76 8.14
C ASP A 279 -13.64 6.08 8.22
N THR A 280 -14.67 6.70 7.64
CA THR A 280 -16.07 6.21 7.66
C THR A 280 -16.26 4.87 6.94
N THR A 281 -15.29 4.48 6.10
CA THR A 281 -15.29 3.18 5.43
C THR A 281 -14.58 2.10 6.24
N SER A 282 -13.83 2.49 7.29
CA SER A 282 -13.16 1.55 8.18
C SER A 282 -14.15 0.83 9.09
N PRO A 283 -14.02 -0.50 9.27
CA PRO A 283 -14.83 -1.23 10.25
C PRO A 283 -14.60 -0.71 11.68
N PHE A 284 -13.39 -0.25 12.01
CA PHE A 284 -13.10 0.28 13.35
C PHE A 284 -13.88 1.56 13.65
N GLN A 285 -14.00 2.47 12.68
CA GLN A 285 -14.81 3.68 12.85
C GLN A 285 -16.27 3.33 13.08
N LYS A 286 -16.82 2.38 12.31
CA LYS A 286 -18.21 1.91 12.48
C LYS A 286 -18.48 1.32 13.87
N LEU A 287 -17.50 0.61 14.44
CA LEU A 287 -17.59 0.04 15.78
C LEU A 287 -17.50 1.07 16.91
N LEU A 288 -16.83 2.20 16.66
CA LEU A 288 -16.55 3.23 17.67
C LEU A 288 -17.45 4.47 17.58
N SER A 289 -18.10 4.66 16.44
CA SER A 289 -18.97 5.82 16.19
C SER A 289 -20.10 5.90 17.23
N GLY A 290 -20.25 7.08 17.83
CA GLY A 290 -21.22 7.32 18.92
C GLY A 290 -20.84 6.73 20.29
N LEU A 291 -19.73 5.99 20.39
CA LEU A 291 -19.23 5.44 21.66
C LEU A 291 -18.03 6.22 22.21
N ILE A 292 -17.26 6.86 21.33
CA ILE A 292 -16.13 7.72 21.69
C ILE A 292 -16.47 9.17 21.36
N GLU A 293 -16.55 10.01 22.41
CA GLU A 293 -16.89 11.43 22.28
C GLU A 293 -15.75 12.35 22.78
N PRO A 294 -15.56 13.53 22.15
CA PRO A 294 -16.10 13.91 20.84
C PRO A 294 -15.53 13.03 19.72
N GLU A 295 -16.24 12.93 18.58
CA GLU A 295 -15.78 12.16 17.41
C GLU A 295 -14.38 12.59 16.91
N ASP A 296 -14.01 13.84 17.16
CA ASP A 296 -12.66 14.38 16.93
C ASP A 296 -11.54 13.62 17.65
N ASN A 297 -11.85 12.84 18.69
CA ASN A 297 -10.86 11.96 19.35
C ASN A 297 -10.43 10.78 18.46
N LEU A 298 -11.26 10.40 17.48
CA LEU A 298 -10.95 9.35 16.52
C LEU A 298 -10.09 9.85 15.35
N LYS A 299 -9.91 11.17 15.19
CA LYS A 299 -9.06 11.82 14.17
C LYS A 299 -7.58 11.67 14.50
N ILE A 300 -7.10 10.45 14.37
CA ILE A 300 -5.74 10.01 14.65
C ILE A 300 -5.24 9.13 13.50
N MET A 301 -3.92 9.12 13.31
CA MET A 301 -3.26 8.27 12.33
C MET A 301 -2.27 7.36 13.05
N THR A 302 -2.37 6.07 12.79
CA THR A 302 -1.59 5.03 13.49
C THR A 302 -1.05 4.02 12.47
N PRO A 303 -0.01 3.24 12.81
CA PRO A 303 0.28 1.99 12.11
C PRO A 303 -0.93 1.03 12.18
N ASN A 304 -0.87 -0.06 11.43
CA ASN A 304 -1.89 -1.11 11.46
C ASN A 304 -2.18 -1.55 12.90
N PRO A 305 -3.44 -1.59 13.34
CA PRO A 305 -3.78 -2.15 14.64
C PRO A 305 -3.54 -3.67 14.63
N TYR A 306 -3.07 -4.22 15.74
CA TYR A 306 -3.13 -5.66 15.98
C TYR A 306 -4.49 -5.97 16.58
N TRP A 307 -5.31 -6.74 15.87
CA TRP A 307 -6.69 -7.01 16.24
C TRP A 307 -7.09 -8.46 15.96
N TYR A 308 -8.11 -8.92 16.66
CA TYR A 308 -8.73 -10.23 16.46
C TYR A 308 -10.20 -10.21 16.90
N VAL A 309 -10.92 -11.27 16.54
CA VAL A 309 -12.28 -11.56 17.01
C VAL A 309 -12.25 -13.01 17.48
N GLU A 310 -12.58 -13.26 18.76
CA GLU A 310 -12.45 -14.60 19.37
C GLU A 310 -13.33 -15.66 18.71
N HIS A 311 -14.46 -15.24 18.15
CA HIS A 311 -15.46 -16.10 17.53
C HIS A 311 -15.95 -15.47 16.21
N SER A 312 -16.49 -16.27 15.30
CA SER A 312 -16.93 -15.81 13.96
C SER A 312 -17.92 -14.64 13.96
N THR A 313 -18.58 -14.35 15.09
CA THR A 313 -19.50 -13.22 15.27
C THR A 313 -19.31 -12.51 16.62
N GLY A 314 -18.08 -12.45 17.14
CA GLY A 314 -17.76 -11.88 18.45
C GLY A 314 -17.40 -10.38 18.47
N PRO A 315 -17.11 -9.82 19.66
CA PRO A 315 -16.56 -8.47 19.78
C PRO A 315 -15.13 -8.39 19.22
N ALA A 316 -14.76 -7.22 18.71
CA ALA A 316 -13.42 -6.95 18.23
C ALA A 316 -12.50 -6.51 19.37
N TYR A 317 -11.30 -7.07 19.38
CA TYR A 317 -10.24 -6.76 20.34
C TYR A 317 -9.04 -6.17 19.62
N LEU A 318 -8.45 -5.12 20.18
CA LEU A 318 -7.20 -4.51 19.76
C LEU A 318 -6.19 -4.65 20.90
N THR A 319 -5.03 -5.24 20.63
CA THR A 319 -4.00 -5.43 21.68
C THR A 319 -2.84 -4.46 21.54
N GLY A 320 -2.81 -3.63 20.49
CA GLY A 320 -1.70 -2.71 20.21
C GLY A 320 -1.58 -2.41 18.72
N PHE A 321 -0.37 -2.04 18.29
CA PHE A 321 -0.05 -1.71 16.89
C PHE A 321 1.02 -2.64 16.33
N GLN A 322 0.87 -3.01 15.07
CA GLN A 322 1.78 -3.90 14.35
C GLN A 322 3.08 -3.20 13.96
N GLN A 323 4.07 -4.00 13.56
CA GLN A 323 5.28 -3.50 12.89
C GLN A 323 4.91 -2.81 11.58
N SER A 324 5.58 -1.69 11.29
CA SER A 324 5.37 -0.94 10.05
C SER A 324 5.96 -1.65 8.83
N SER A 325 5.43 -1.32 7.64
CA SER A 325 5.94 -1.86 6.38
C SER A 325 7.35 -1.32 6.10
N ILE A 326 8.14 -2.07 5.32
CA ILE A 326 9.47 -1.60 4.91
C ILE A 326 9.43 -0.27 4.13
N PHE A 327 8.31 0.05 3.49
CA PHE A 327 8.10 1.35 2.84
C PHE A 327 8.15 2.49 3.85
N ASP A 328 7.53 2.31 5.03
CA ASP A 328 7.46 3.33 6.08
C ASP A 328 8.81 3.69 6.69
N LYS A 329 9.80 2.80 6.54
CA LYS A 329 11.18 3.03 7.00
C LYS A 329 11.76 4.33 6.44
N PHE A 330 11.32 4.74 5.27
CA PHE A 330 11.91 5.86 4.53
C PHE A 330 11.06 7.13 4.59
N LEU A 331 10.02 7.14 5.43
CA LEU A 331 9.08 8.25 5.52
C LEU A 331 9.53 9.29 6.55
N TYR A 332 9.59 10.54 6.10
CA TYR A 332 9.86 11.71 6.92
C TYR A 332 8.68 12.67 6.87
N LEU A 333 8.19 13.04 8.05
CA LEU A 333 7.03 13.91 8.22
C LEU A 333 7.50 15.30 8.65
N PHE A 334 7.18 16.31 7.84
CA PHE A 334 7.25 17.69 8.25
C PHE A 334 6.03 18.06 9.10
N ILE A 335 6.28 18.59 10.30
CA ILE A 335 5.28 19.05 11.26
C ILE A 335 5.27 20.58 11.22
N PRO A 336 4.32 21.22 10.50
CA PRO A 336 4.34 22.66 10.28
C PRO A 336 4.23 23.46 11.58
N ALA A 337 3.42 22.98 12.53
CA ALA A 337 3.23 23.64 13.83
C ALA A 337 4.52 23.76 14.66
N ARG A 338 5.52 22.92 14.39
CA ARG A 338 6.82 22.91 15.08
C ARG A 338 7.98 23.31 14.17
N ASN A 339 7.71 23.53 12.88
CA ASN A 339 8.72 23.70 11.85
C ASN A 339 9.84 22.64 11.95
N GLN A 340 9.44 21.38 12.07
CA GLN A 340 10.35 20.26 12.35
C GLN A 340 10.03 19.10 11.41
N THR A 341 11.07 18.48 10.85
CA THR A 341 10.94 17.19 10.18
C THR A 341 11.29 16.07 11.17
N VAL A 342 10.45 15.05 11.24
CA VAL A 342 10.67 13.87 12.07
C VAL A 342 10.69 12.62 11.20
N TRP A 343 11.48 11.64 11.63
CA TRP A 343 11.44 10.32 11.03
C TRP A 343 10.20 9.57 11.52
N LEU A 344 9.33 9.14 10.62
CA LEU A 344 8.03 8.58 11.02
C LEU A 344 8.17 7.25 11.78
N VAL A 345 9.27 6.54 11.59
CA VAL A 345 9.61 5.31 12.31
C VAL A 345 9.71 5.53 13.81
N ASP A 346 10.24 6.66 14.27
CA ASP A 346 10.34 6.95 15.71
C ASP A 346 8.95 6.92 16.35
N TYR A 347 7.97 7.53 15.68
CA TYR A 347 6.59 7.54 16.12
C TYR A 347 5.95 6.14 16.02
N SER A 348 6.33 5.33 15.03
CA SER A 348 5.87 3.94 14.93
C SER A 348 6.35 3.12 16.12
N PHE A 349 7.62 3.25 16.52
CA PHE A 349 8.15 2.55 17.68
C PHE A 349 7.48 2.98 18.98
N ASP A 350 7.20 4.27 19.15
CA ASP A 350 6.44 4.77 20.30
C ASP A 350 5.02 4.16 20.37
N MET A 351 4.35 4.03 19.23
CA MET A 351 3.02 3.42 19.11
C MET A 351 3.06 1.92 19.44
N GLN A 352 4.04 1.20 18.90
CA GLN A 352 4.26 -0.22 19.18
C GLN A 352 4.59 -0.48 20.66
N GLY A 353 4.98 0.55 21.42
CA GLY A 353 5.11 0.51 22.88
C GLY A 353 3.79 0.51 23.65
N PHE A 354 2.64 0.68 22.98
CA PHE A 354 1.32 0.65 23.59
C PHE A 354 0.61 -0.68 23.29
N CYS A 355 0.31 -1.44 24.34
CA CYS A 355 -0.43 -2.69 24.25
C CYS A 355 -1.32 -2.92 25.47
N LEU A 356 -2.42 -3.64 25.25
CA LEU A 356 -3.40 -4.04 26.26
C LEU A 356 -3.76 -5.52 26.05
N LYS A 357 -4.30 -6.17 27.08
CA LYS A 357 -4.67 -7.59 27.08
C LYS A 357 -6.07 -7.77 27.65
N ASP A 358 -6.63 -8.96 27.44
CA ASP A 358 -7.89 -9.39 28.05
C ASP A 358 -9.01 -8.34 27.81
N ASP A 359 -9.80 -8.02 28.83
CA ASP A 359 -10.92 -7.09 28.72
C ASP A 359 -10.51 -5.65 28.36
N ASP A 360 -9.26 -5.25 28.67
CA ASP A 360 -8.74 -3.93 28.29
C ASP A 360 -8.47 -3.84 26.78
N ALA A 361 -8.30 -4.99 26.11
CA ALA A 361 -8.14 -5.06 24.67
C ALA A 361 -9.47 -4.92 23.92
N PHE A 362 -10.63 -4.99 24.59
CA PHE A 362 -11.91 -4.72 23.92
C PHE A 362 -11.87 -3.34 23.27
N ILE A 363 -12.26 -3.22 21.99
CA ILE A 363 -11.97 -2.04 21.16
C ILE A 363 -12.34 -0.69 21.81
N VAL A 364 -13.46 -0.61 22.53
CA VAL A 364 -13.87 0.62 23.22
C VAL A 364 -12.95 0.94 24.41
N ASN A 365 -12.59 -0.06 25.21
CA ASN A 365 -11.67 0.08 26.34
C ASN A 365 -10.26 0.42 25.84
N PHE A 366 -9.82 -0.24 24.77
CA PHE A 366 -8.55 0.04 24.12
C PHE A 366 -8.47 1.50 23.68
N MET A 367 -9.50 1.98 22.97
CA MET A 367 -9.53 3.35 22.48
C MET A 367 -9.59 4.38 23.59
N ASN A 368 -10.40 4.16 24.63
CA ASN A 368 -10.43 5.04 25.79
C ASN A 368 -9.05 5.11 26.48
N SER A 369 -8.39 3.97 26.65
CA SER A 369 -7.05 3.91 27.23
C SER A 369 -6.00 4.60 26.35
N PHE A 370 -6.07 4.38 25.03
CA PHE A 370 -5.14 4.98 24.07
C PHE A 370 -5.29 6.50 24.02
N ILE A 371 -6.51 7.02 23.87
CA ILE A 371 -6.78 8.47 23.81
C ILE A 371 -6.32 9.17 25.09
N ASN A 372 -6.55 8.55 26.25
CA ASN A 372 -6.10 9.08 27.55
C ASN A 372 -4.59 8.98 27.77
N ASN A 373 -3.87 8.22 26.94
CA ASN A 373 -2.41 8.21 26.97
C ASN A 373 -1.83 9.40 26.18
N ALA A 374 -1.53 10.48 26.92
CA ALA A 374 -1.09 11.75 26.38
C ALA A 374 0.18 11.66 25.49
N THR A 375 1.02 10.64 25.64
CA THR A 375 2.25 10.54 24.84
C THR A 375 1.96 9.99 23.45
N GLN A 376 1.41 8.77 23.37
CA GLN A 376 1.12 8.13 22.09
C GLN A 376 -0.04 8.85 21.37
N SER A 377 -1.16 9.15 22.03
CA SER A 377 -2.31 9.77 21.34
C SER A 377 -1.97 11.14 20.75
N SER A 378 -1.15 11.94 21.44
CA SER A 378 -0.67 13.23 20.93
C SER A 378 0.19 13.07 19.67
N LYS A 379 1.05 12.04 19.62
CA LYS A 379 1.83 11.72 18.41
C LYS A 379 0.92 11.31 17.26
N ALA A 380 -0.06 10.42 17.48
CA ALA A 380 -1.00 10.00 16.43
C ALA A 380 -1.82 11.18 15.88
N LYS A 381 -2.26 12.08 16.76
CA LYS A 381 -2.96 13.32 16.36
C LYS A 381 -2.06 14.27 15.59
N THR A 382 -0.80 14.39 15.99
CA THR A 382 0.21 15.20 15.27
C THR A 382 0.42 14.68 13.85
N VAL A 383 0.51 13.35 13.68
CA VAL A 383 0.62 12.71 12.35
C VAL A 383 -0.62 13.01 11.52
N TYR A 384 -1.82 12.79 12.07
CA TYR A 384 -3.08 13.06 11.39
C TYR A 384 -3.17 14.50 10.88
N VAL A 385 -2.91 15.49 11.75
CA VAL A 385 -2.96 16.91 11.39
C VAL A 385 -1.93 17.25 10.32
N SER A 386 -0.69 16.76 10.47
CA SER A 386 0.39 17.08 9.54
C SER A 386 0.12 16.46 8.16
N MET A 387 -0.31 15.20 8.10
CA MET A 387 -0.66 14.53 6.83
C MET A 387 -1.94 15.07 6.19
N SER A 388 -2.79 15.76 6.95
CA SER A 388 -3.94 16.50 6.38
C SER A 388 -3.53 17.80 5.66
N MET A 389 -2.27 18.23 5.80
CA MET A 389 -1.72 19.40 5.12
C MET A 389 -0.90 18.96 3.91
N SER A 390 -0.92 19.76 2.84
CA SER A 390 -0.21 19.42 1.62
C SER A 390 1.30 19.48 1.79
N LYS A 391 1.99 18.58 1.07
CA LYS A 391 3.45 18.50 0.98
C LYS A 391 4.17 18.35 2.33
N THR A 392 3.66 17.49 3.19
CA THR A 392 4.24 17.24 4.52
C THR A 392 4.91 15.87 4.66
N LEU A 393 4.72 14.95 3.72
CA LEU A 393 5.35 13.63 3.76
C LEU A 393 6.35 13.43 2.62
N THR A 394 7.58 13.12 2.96
CA THR A 394 8.64 12.88 1.98
C THR A 394 9.16 11.46 2.15
N PHE A 395 9.44 10.78 1.03
CA PHE A 395 10.19 9.54 1.01
C PHE A 395 11.67 9.85 0.75
N GLU A 396 12.53 9.56 1.72
CA GLU A 396 13.97 9.74 1.59
C GLU A 396 14.63 8.47 1.07
N PHE A 397 15.41 8.58 0.00
CA PHE A 397 16.00 7.41 -0.63
C PHE A 397 17.18 6.86 0.17
N SER A 398 17.27 5.53 0.25
CA SER A 398 18.45 4.89 0.82
C SER A 398 19.69 5.19 -0.02
N PRO A 399 20.88 5.33 0.60
CA PRO A 399 22.14 5.28 -0.12
C PRO A 399 22.25 3.99 -0.93
N LEU A 400 22.81 4.09 -2.14
CA LEU A 400 23.13 2.95 -3.01
C LEU A 400 24.65 2.82 -3.21
N ALA A 401 25.06 1.80 -3.96
CA ALA A 401 26.43 1.65 -4.41
C ALA A 401 26.88 2.87 -5.24
N SER A 402 28.14 3.28 -5.13
CA SER A 402 28.71 4.44 -5.84
C SER A 402 28.59 4.34 -7.36
N GLU A 403 28.52 3.12 -7.88
CA GLU A 403 28.44 2.82 -9.31
C GLU A 403 27.01 2.95 -9.88
N SER A 404 26.01 3.15 -9.01
CA SER A 404 24.61 3.35 -9.39
C SER A 404 24.42 4.46 -10.42
N VAL A 405 23.53 4.26 -11.39
CA VAL A 405 23.20 5.26 -12.44
C VAL A 405 22.68 6.55 -11.80
N TYR A 406 21.99 6.46 -10.65
CA TYR A 406 21.56 7.64 -9.90
C TYR A 406 22.68 8.58 -9.45
N TYR A 407 23.90 8.08 -9.22
CA TYR A 407 25.02 8.93 -8.80
C TYR A 407 25.90 9.36 -9.97
N THR A 408 25.98 8.53 -11.01
CA THR A 408 26.80 8.80 -12.20
C THR A 408 26.09 9.65 -13.24
N ASN A 409 24.75 9.62 -13.30
CA ASN A 409 23.95 10.51 -14.14
C ASN A 409 23.66 11.84 -13.41
N ALA A 410 24.09 12.96 -14.00
CA ALA A 410 23.97 14.28 -13.37
C ALA A 410 22.52 14.73 -13.11
N TYR A 411 21.59 14.37 -14.00
CA TYR A 411 20.16 14.69 -13.82
C TYR A 411 19.58 13.88 -12.65
N LEU A 412 19.83 12.57 -12.61
CA LEU A 412 19.28 11.72 -11.55
C LEU A 412 19.84 12.09 -10.17
N ASN A 413 21.15 12.35 -10.08
CA ASN A 413 21.82 12.70 -8.82
C ASN A 413 21.25 13.99 -8.20
N LYS A 414 20.88 14.95 -9.05
CA LYS A 414 20.25 16.19 -8.61
C LYS A 414 18.77 16.02 -8.26
N THR A 415 18.06 15.18 -9.01
CA THR A 415 16.58 15.10 -8.97
C THR A 415 16.08 14.16 -7.88
N TYR A 416 16.73 13.01 -7.71
CA TYR A 416 16.25 11.91 -6.87
C TYR A 416 17.05 11.80 -5.58
N GLN A 417 17.06 12.89 -4.79
CA GLN A 417 17.54 12.88 -3.40
C GLN A 417 16.45 12.43 -2.44
N SER A 418 15.22 12.85 -2.71
CA SER A 418 14.00 12.41 -2.05
C SER A 418 12.83 12.57 -3.03
N ILE A 419 11.64 12.08 -2.67
CA ILE A 419 10.43 12.27 -3.47
C ILE A 419 9.25 12.64 -2.58
N GLN A 420 8.47 13.63 -3.04
CA GLN A 420 7.32 14.14 -2.30
C GLN A 420 6.13 13.18 -2.46
N LEU A 421 5.58 12.72 -1.34
CA LEU A 421 4.37 11.92 -1.33
C LEU A 421 3.15 12.81 -1.18
N MET A 422 2.01 12.30 -1.62
CA MET A 422 0.75 13.01 -1.54
C MET A 422 0.29 13.14 -0.08
N THR A 423 0.11 14.37 0.35
CA THR A 423 -0.60 14.72 1.59
C THR A 423 -1.53 15.88 1.32
N GLY A 424 -2.51 16.08 2.20
CA GLY A 424 -3.47 17.18 2.14
C GLY A 424 -4.16 17.38 0.79
N THR A 425 -5.26 16.67 0.57
CA THR A 425 -6.26 17.05 -0.43
C THR A 425 -7.63 17.14 0.22
N LEU A 426 -7.96 18.33 0.71
CA LEU A 426 -9.32 18.72 1.09
C LEU A 426 -9.94 19.47 -0.09
N SER A 427 -10.28 18.76 -1.17
CA SER A 427 -11.36 19.28 -2.00
C SER A 427 -12.65 19.11 -1.18
N ALA A 428 -13.24 20.22 -0.77
CA ALA A 428 -14.44 20.28 0.07
C ALA A 428 -15.63 19.49 -0.53
N ASP A 429 -15.60 19.23 -1.85
CA ASP A 429 -16.64 18.51 -2.59
C ASP A 429 -16.44 16.99 -2.61
N LYS A 430 -15.32 16.47 -2.07
CA LYS A 430 -15.02 15.03 -2.01
C LYS A 430 -14.65 14.57 -0.59
N GLN A 431 -15.44 14.97 0.40
CA GLN A 431 -15.31 14.56 1.80
C GLN A 431 -15.32 13.03 2.04
N GLY A 432 -15.58 12.21 1.02
CA GLY A 432 -15.64 10.75 1.15
C GLY A 432 -14.38 9.94 0.80
N TYR A 433 -13.32 10.55 0.23
CA TYR A 433 -12.23 9.75 -0.36
C TYR A 433 -10.80 10.15 0.04
N TYR A 434 -10.60 11.26 0.75
CA TYR A 434 -9.27 11.52 1.31
C TYR A 434 -9.03 10.60 2.50
N ARG A 435 -8.38 9.47 2.24
CA ARG A 435 -7.84 8.55 3.24
C ARG A 435 -6.37 8.90 3.41
N PRO A 436 -5.96 9.59 4.49
CA PRO A 436 -4.55 9.84 4.75
C PRO A 436 -3.71 8.55 4.65
N GLY A 437 -4.27 7.37 4.96
CA GLY A 437 -3.52 6.12 4.82
C GLY A 437 -3.31 5.57 3.41
N ILE A 438 -4.25 5.80 2.49
CA ILE A 438 -4.15 5.24 1.13
C ILE A 438 -3.41 6.20 0.19
N SER A 439 -3.64 7.50 0.36
CA SER A 439 -2.96 8.54 -0.42
C SER A 439 -1.48 8.71 -0.06
N THR A 440 -1.06 8.34 1.14
CA THR A 440 0.34 8.51 1.58
C THR A 440 1.34 7.59 0.89
N SER A 441 0.87 6.67 0.04
CA SER A 441 1.73 5.84 -0.81
C SER A 441 1.76 6.32 -2.26
N HIS A 442 0.95 7.34 -2.60
CA HIS A 442 0.98 8.02 -3.89
C HIS A 442 2.02 9.14 -3.89
N LEU A 443 2.57 9.40 -5.06
CA LEU A 443 3.38 10.58 -5.31
C LEU A 443 2.48 11.81 -5.39
N ASP A 444 3.01 12.97 -5.01
CA ASP A 444 2.29 14.24 -5.15
C ASP A 444 1.88 14.49 -6.61
N ASP A 445 0.72 15.11 -6.84
CA ASP A 445 0.19 15.32 -8.19
C ASP A 445 1.11 16.19 -9.07
N MET A 446 2.10 16.88 -8.49
CA MET A 446 3.16 17.56 -9.26
C MET A 446 3.96 16.60 -10.17
N TYR A 447 3.94 15.30 -9.91
CA TYR A 447 4.61 14.30 -10.75
C TYR A 447 3.78 13.81 -11.94
N ALA A 448 2.50 14.21 -12.07
CA ALA A 448 1.58 13.70 -13.08
C ALA A 448 2.03 13.92 -14.55
N ASN A 449 2.87 14.93 -14.79
CA ASN A 449 3.43 15.24 -16.12
C ASN A 449 4.94 14.96 -16.22
N THR A 450 5.49 14.17 -15.30
CA THR A 450 6.91 13.81 -15.24
C THR A 450 7.10 12.35 -15.61
N THR A 451 8.34 11.84 -15.59
CA THR A 451 8.62 10.41 -15.74
C THR A 451 8.04 9.54 -14.62
N ASP A 452 7.68 10.13 -13.47
CA ASP A 452 7.16 9.43 -12.29
C ASP A 452 5.64 9.55 -12.14
N PHE A 453 4.91 9.70 -13.25
CA PHE A 453 3.46 9.85 -13.24
C PHE A 453 2.72 8.60 -12.71
N LEU A 454 3.32 7.42 -12.80
CA LEU A 454 2.61 6.15 -12.63
C LEU A 454 1.98 5.97 -11.25
N MET A 455 2.56 6.55 -10.20
CA MET A 455 2.10 6.40 -8.80
C MET A 455 1.46 7.67 -8.25
N VAL A 456 0.98 8.59 -9.09
CA VAL A 456 0.16 9.72 -8.61
C VAL A 456 -1.25 9.26 -8.25
N HIS A 457 -2.00 10.09 -7.52
CA HIS A 457 -3.32 9.71 -7.01
C HIS A 457 -4.40 9.62 -8.10
N SER A 458 -4.39 10.54 -9.06
CA SER A 458 -5.38 10.59 -10.13
C SER A 458 -4.83 10.06 -11.44
N PHE A 459 -5.46 9.03 -11.99
CA PHE A 459 -5.12 8.55 -13.33
C PHE A 459 -5.38 9.63 -14.39
N VAL A 460 -4.39 9.86 -15.25
CA VAL A 460 -4.51 10.75 -16.41
C VAL A 460 -5.40 10.08 -17.46
N LYS A 461 -6.52 10.72 -17.77
CA LYS A 461 -7.49 10.25 -18.77
C LYS A 461 -7.14 10.78 -20.17
N GLY A 462 -7.66 10.14 -21.22
CA GLY A 462 -7.48 10.59 -22.61
C GLY A 462 -6.07 10.40 -23.17
N LYS A 463 -5.20 9.68 -22.46
CA LYS A 463 -3.82 9.39 -22.89
C LYS A 463 -3.49 7.92 -22.66
N THR A 464 -2.87 7.31 -23.66
CA THR A 464 -2.32 5.96 -23.53
C THR A 464 -1.08 5.98 -22.64
N LEU A 465 -0.76 4.85 -22.03
CA LEU A 465 0.44 4.70 -21.21
C LEU A 465 1.70 5.05 -22.00
N SER A 466 1.80 4.58 -23.24
CA SER A 466 2.92 4.90 -24.13
C SER A 466 3.06 6.41 -24.41
N ARG A 467 1.94 7.14 -24.52
CA ARG A 467 1.95 8.59 -24.72
C ARG A 467 2.46 9.31 -23.47
N LEU A 468 2.03 8.89 -22.28
CA LEU A 468 2.52 9.43 -21.01
C LEU A 468 4.03 9.21 -20.86
N VAL A 469 4.53 8.04 -21.25
CA VAL A 469 5.98 7.76 -21.28
C VAL A 469 6.71 8.68 -22.27
N GLU A 470 6.22 8.86 -23.50
CA GLU A 470 6.87 9.79 -24.45
C GLU A 470 6.90 11.23 -23.91
N GLU A 471 5.77 11.72 -23.41
CA GLU A 471 5.66 13.08 -22.88
C GLU A 471 6.55 13.29 -21.64
N GLY A 472 6.68 12.30 -20.76
CA GLY A 472 7.54 12.39 -19.58
C GLY A 472 9.04 12.40 -19.93
N TYR A 473 9.49 11.51 -20.83
CA TYR A 473 10.91 11.39 -21.18
C TYR A 473 11.40 12.46 -22.17
N SER A 474 10.53 13.01 -23.02
CA SER A 474 10.88 14.10 -23.93
C SER A 474 11.22 15.42 -23.21
N GLN A 475 10.83 15.56 -21.94
CA GLN A 475 11.14 16.71 -21.10
C GLN A 475 12.50 16.61 -20.40
N LEU A 476 13.18 15.46 -20.48
CA LEU A 476 14.46 15.27 -19.82
C LEU A 476 15.57 16.07 -20.50
N PRO A 477 16.47 16.71 -19.73
CA PRO A 477 17.59 17.45 -20.31
C PRO A 477 18.61 16.53 -21.01
N TYR A 478 18.71 15.28 -20.58
CA TYR A 478 19.62 14.26 -21.12
C TYR A 478 18.98 12.88 -21.03
N PRO A 479 19.30 11.94 -21.96
CA PRO A 479 18.86 10.56 -21.84
C PRO A 479 19.46 9.90 -20.60
N ILE A 480 18.68 9.02 -19.97
CA ILE A 480 19.17 8.17 -18.89
C ILE A 480 19.73 6.91 -19.53
N GLU A 481 21.03 6.68 -19.40
CA GLU A 481 21.71 5.54 -20.00
C GLU A 481 22.21 4.59 -18.90
N TYR A 482 22.09 3.28 -19.15
CA TYR A 482 22.55 2.25 -18.24
C TYR A 482 23.18 1.08 -19.01
N ASN A 483 23.99 0.29 -18.32
CA ASN A 483 24.67 -0.86 -18.91
C ASN A 483 24.10 -2.15 -18.35
N THR A 484 23.85 -3.11 -19.23
CA THR A 484 23.55 -4.50 -18.85
C THR A 484 24.72 -5.40 -19.21
N SER A 485 24.99 -6.41 -18.39
CA SER A 485 26.02 -7.41 -18.64
C SER A 485 25.36 -8.72 -19.07
N THR A 486 25.63 -9.14 -20.31
CA THR A 486 25.17 -10.43 -20.82
C THR A 486 26.36 -11.36 -21.02
N THR A 487 26.33 -12.53 -20.43
CA THR A 487 27.34 -13.57 -20.65
C THR A 487 26.99 -14.32 -21.93
N ILE A 488 27.88 -14.26 -22.93
CA ILE A 488 27.74 -15.02 -24.17
C ILE A 488 28.75 -16.16 -24.20
N PRO A 489 28.35 -17.35 -24.69
CA PRO A 489 29.29 -18.43 -24.95
C PRO A 489 30.21 -18.03 -26.11
N VAL A 490 31.52 -18.19 -25.92
CA VAL A 490 32.54 -17.94 -26.94
C VAL A 490 33.45 -19.15 -27.08
N ASN A 491 33.84 -19.45 -28.32
CA ASN A 491 34.83 -20.48 -28.59
C ASN A 491 36.23 -19.86 -28.45
N ILE A 492 36.97 -20.29 -27.42
CA ILE A 492 38.36 -19.87 -27.19
C ILE A 492 39.27 -20.89 -27.84
N THR A 493 39.95 -20.47 -28.91
CA THR A 493 40.98 -21.28 -29.57
C THR A 493 42.31 -21.08 -28.86
N ASN A 494 42.75 -22.10 -28.12
CA ASN A 494 44.07 -22.13 -27.50
C ASN A 494 45.06 -22.83 -28.44
N TYR A 495 46.21 -22.20 -28.67
CA TYR A 495 47.29 -22.78 -29.46
C TYR A 495 48.36 -23.33 -28.53
N PHE A 496 48.80 -24.56 -28.77
CA PHE A 496 49.89 -25.18 -28.02
C PHE A 496 50.82 -25.94 -28.96
N ASN A 497 52.11 -25.88 -28.65
CA ASN A 497 53.13 -26.56 -29.41
C ASN A 497 53.14 -28.04 -29.02
N VAL A 498 52.95 -28.92 -30.00
CA VAL A 498 53.08 -30.37 -29.80
C VAL A 498 54.35 -30.79 -30.53
N THR A 499 55.26 -31.46 -29.83
CA THR A 499 56.48 -32.00 -30.41
C THR A 499 56.36 -33.52 -30.50
N VAL A 500 56.50 -34.06 -31.71
CA VAL A 500 56.52 -35.51 -31.95
C VAL A 500 57.78 -35.84 -32.74
N GLY A 501 58.71 -36.54 -32.08
CA GLY A 501 60.07 -36.74 -32.59
C GLY A 501 60.87 -35.42 -32.59
N ASN A 502 61.52 -35.09 -33.71
CA ASN A 502 62.30 -33.86 -33.88
C ASN A 502 61.50 -32.71 -34.53
N TYR A 503 60.18 -32.86 -34.68
CA TYR A 503 59.32 -31.86 -35.32
C TYR A 503 58.34 -31.27 -34.31
N THR A 504 58.29 -29.95 -34.22
CA THR A 504 57.30 -29.20 -33.45
C THR A 504 56.28 -28.62 -34.42
N TYR A 505 55.00 -28.88 -34.18
CA TYR A 505 53.90 -28.27 -34.92
C TYR A 505 52.92 -27.58 -33.97
N LEU A 506 52.31 -26.52 -34.46
CA LEU A 506 51.32 -25.73 -33.74
C LEU A 506 49.98 -26.48 -33.81
N ASN A 507 49.48 -26.94 -32.66
CA ASN A 507 48.15 -27.53 -32.57
C ASN A 507 47.18 -26.53 -31.94
N SER A 508 45.88 -26.68 -32.19
CA SER A 508 44.85 -25.86 -31.55
C SER A 508 43.79 -26.74 -30.87
N SER A 509 43.35 -26.31 -29.69
CA SER A 509 42.17 -26.85 -29.01
C SER A 509 41.14 -25.76 -28.87
N ILE A 510 39.89 -26.06 -29.22
CA ILE A 510 38.75 -25.17 -28.97
C ILE A 510 38.18 -25.53 -27.61
N THR A 511 38.14 -24.56 -26.72
CA THR A 511 37.50 -24.65 -25.41
C THR A 511 36.32 -23.70 -25.37
N ALA A 512 35.18 -24.16 -24.84
CA ALA A 512 34.05 -23.27 -24.56
C ALA A 512 34.45 -22.34 -23.41
N GLY A 513 34.40 -21.04 -23.66
CA GLY A 513 34.57 -20.00 -22.66
C GLY A 513 33.34 -19.12 -22.59
N GLU A 514 33.29 -18.28 -21.56
CA GLU A 514 32.25 -17.29 -21.38
C GLU A 514 32.87 -15.89 -21.50
N LYS A 515 32.22 -15.01 -22.26
CA LYS A 515 32.60 -13.61 -22.36
C LYS A 515 31.42 -12.75 -21.91
N THR A 516 31.66 -11.89 -20.92
CA THR A 516 30.69 -10.87 -20.54
C THR A 516 30.76 -9.72 -21.53
N VAL A 517 29.63 -9.40 -22.15
CA VAL A 517 29.46 -8.25 -23.05
C VAL A 517 28.61 -7.22 -22.33
N LEU A 518 29.09 -5.97 -22.29
CA LEU A 518 28.33 -4.83 -21.80
C LEU A 518 27.54 -4.22 -22.95
N THR A 519 26.22 -4.16 -22.79
CA THR A 519 25.31 -3.49 -23.72
C THR A 519 24.79 -2.21 -23.09
N LYS A 520 24.90 -1.10 -23.81
CA LYS A 520 24.41 0.20 -23.37
C LYS A 520 22.95 0.37 -23.82
N HIS A 521 22.08 0.75 -22.90
CA HIS A 521 20.65 0.97 -23.13
C HIS A 521 20.24 2.38 -22.72
N VAL A 522 19.20 2.90 -23.36
CA VAL A 522 18.51 4.12 -22.92
C VAL A 522 17.31 3.68 -22.09
N TYR A 523 17.23 4.15 -20.85
CA TYR A 523 16.13 3.88 -19.95
C TYR A 523 14.89 4.65 -20.40
N ARG A 524 13.81 3.90 -20.66
CA ARG A 524 12.50 4.44 -20.99
C ARG A 524 11.44 3.42 -20.61
N SER A 525 10.72 3.71 -19.53
CA SER A 525 9.72 2.82 -18.95
C SER A 525 8.59 3.62 -18.31
N PRO A 526 7.34 3.08 -18.25
CA PRO A 526 6.27 3.65 -17.44
C PRO A 526 6.58 3.67 -15.94
N ILE A 527 7.48 2.80 -15.46
CA ILE A 527 7.99 2.88 -14.10
C ILE A 527 9.10 3.93 -14.09
N GLY A 528 8.82 5.12 -13.57
CA GLY A 528 9.78 6.22 -13.55
C GLY A 528 11.01 5.96 -12.68
N PRO A 529 12.11 6.71 -12.88
CA PRO A 529 13.32 6.55 -12.07
C PRO A 529 13.10 6.85 -10.58
N GLY A 530 12.21 7.77 -10.21
CA GLY A 530 11.86 7.99 -8.80
C GLY A 530 11.16 6.79 -8.19
N ILE A 531 10.22 6.19 -8.93
CA ILE A 531 9.51 4.98 -8.50
C ILE A 531 10.47 3.79 -8.38
N LEU A 532 11.38 3.60 -9.33
CA LEU A 532 12.44 2.58 -9.19
C LEU A 532 13.29 2.81 -7.95
N ARG A 533 13.63 4.07 -7.64
CA ARG A 533 14.44 4.41 -6.48
C ARG A 533 13.72 4.11 -5.15
N ILE A 534 12.39 4.22 -5.10
CA ILE A 534 11.58 3.74 -3.98
C ILE A 534 11.76 2.22 -3.82
N LEU A 535 11.57 1.45 -4.89
CA LEU A 535 11.71 -0.01 -4.86
C LEU A 535 13.12 -0.43 -4.42
N GLU A 536 14.15 0.26 -4.87
CA GLU A 536 15.54 0.03 -4.47
C GLU A 536 15.79 0.32 -2.99
N SER A 537 15.21 1.41 -2.48
CA SER A 537 15.32 1.76 -1.06
C SER A 537 14.68 0.67 -0.19
N MET A 538 13.55 0.11 -0.62
CA MET A 538 12.91 -1.02 0.06
C MET A 538 13.75 -2.31 -0.01
N GLY A 539 14.56 -2.48 -1.06
CA GLY A 539 15.49 -3.60 -1.22
C GLY A 539 15.40 -4.37 -2.54
N TYR A 540 14.56 -3.94 -3.50
CA TYR A 540 14.54 -4.54 -4.83
C TYR A 540 15.81 -4.18 -5.63
N SER A 541 16.25 -5.07 -6.53
CA SER A 541 17.23 -4.72 -7.55
C SER A 541 16.53 -4.22 -8.80
N THR A 542 17.04 -3.14 -9.39
CA THR A 542 16.56 -2.62 -10.68
C THR A 542 17.70 -2.48 -11.68
N VAL A 543 17.35 -2.25 -12.94
CA VAL A 543 18.31 -2.01 -14.03
C VAL A 543 19.17 -0.75 -13.83
N LEU A 544 18.75 0.21 -13.01
CA LEU A 544 19.50 1.47 -12.78
C LEU A 544 20.56 1.38 -11.68
N THR A 545 20.54 0.33 -10.87
CA THR A 545 21.55 0.13 -9.82
C THR A 545 22.26 -1.22 -9.95
N ASN A 546 21.62 -2.22 -10.57
CA ASN A 546 22.15 -3.57 -10.77
C ASN A 546 22.82 -4.14 -9.51
N THR A 547 22.14 -4.00 -8.37
CA THR A 547 22.59 -4.58 -7.11
C THR A 547 22.18 -6.05 -7.09
N ASN A 548 23.07 -6.97 -6.74
CA ASN A 548 22.71 -8.39 -6.65
C ASN A 548 21.85 -8.70 -5.39
N TYR A 549 20.93 -7.80 -5.03
CA TYR A 549 20.21 -7.76 -3.75
C TYR A 549 21.13 -7.85 -2.50
N SER A 550 22.41 -7.51 -2.66
CA SER A 550 23.47 -7.65 -1.63
C SER A 550 23.78 -6.35 -0.90
N LEU A 551 22.88 -5.37 -0.88
CA LEU A 551 23.18 -4.11 -0.21
C LEU A 551 23.25 -4.32 1.30
N HIS A 552 24.22 -3.68 1.95
CA HIS A 552 24.26 -3.56 3.40
C HIS A 552 23.01 -2.82 3.87
N VAL A 553 22.00 -3.56 4.34
CA VAL A 553 20.81 -2.96 4.93
C VAL A 553 21.21 -2.32 6.24
N VAL A 554 21.05 -1.00 6.33
CA VAL A 554 21.22 -0.25 7.58
C VAL A 554 20.16 -0.73 8.55
N LYS A 555 20.55 -1.44 9.62
CA LYS A 555 19.62 -1.94 10.63
C LYS A 555 19.18 -0.79 11.52
N THR A 556 17.87 -0.64 11.70
CA THR A 556 17.32 0.31 12.65
C THR A 556 17.48 -0.21 14.08
N THR A 557 17.80 0.69 15.01
CA THR A 557 17.77 0.37 16.45
C THR A 557 16.38 0.67 16.98
N LYS A 558 15.65 -0.36 17.43
CA LYS A 558 14.35 -0.19 18.07
C LYS A 558 14.53 -0.07 19.59
N PRO A 559 13.93 0.95 20.24
CA PRO A 559 13.92 1.03 21.71
C PRO A 559 13.24 -0.18 22.33
N PRO A 560 13.68 -0.66 23.50
CA PRO A 560 13.01 -1.76 24.20
C PRO A 560 11.57 -1.36 24.53
N SER A 561 10.62 -2.24 24.20
CA SER A 561 9.20 -2.06 24.50
C SER A 561 8.71 -3.18 25.42
N THR A 562 7.85 -2.83 26.37
CA THR A 562 7.16 -3.80 27.24
C THR A 562 6.20 -4.71 26.48
N CYS A 563 5.88 -4.37 25.24
CA CYS A 563 4.99 -5.13 24.36
C CYS A 563 5.72 -6.13 23.46
N ASP A 564 7.05 -6.02 23.30
CA ASP A 564 7.82 -6.79 22.32
C ASP A 564 7.96 -8.29 22.67
N ASP A 565 7.83 -8.65 23.95
CA ASP A 565 7.88 -10.03 24.45
C ASP A 565 6.49 -10.68 24.61
N ALA A 566 5.42 -9.89 24.55
CA ALA A 566 4.06 -10.38 24.80
C ALA A 566 3.39 -11.00 23.56
N ASN A 567 3.69 -10.48 22.37
CA ASN A 567 3.05 -10.92 21.11
C ASN A 567 3.87 -11.95 20.31
N ASN A 568 5.06 -12.34 20.77
CA ASN A 568 5.88 -13.38 20.15
C ASN A 568 5.95 -14.69 20.99
N ASN A 569 5.26 -14.75 22.13
CA ASN A 569 5.13 -15.99 22.92
C ASN A 569 4.08 -16.93 22.32
N PHE A 570 4.33 -17.34 21.08
CA PHE A 570 3.98 -18.69 20.68
C PHE A 570 4.75 -19.63 21.61
N LYS A 571 4.05 -20.46 22.38
CA LYS A 571 4.67 -21.49 23.21
C LYS A 571 5.65 -22.29 22.34
N SER A 572 6.93 -22.00 22.51
CA SER A 572 8.00 -22.93 22.17
C SER A 572 7.64 -24.24 22.87
N ARG A 573 7.17 -25.20 22.07
CA ARG A 573 6.88 -26.55 22.53
C ARG A 573 8.21 -27.09 23.06
N SER A 574 8.34 -27.14 24.38
CA SER A 574 9.47 -27.77 25.04
C SER A 574 9.54 -29.19 24.53
N THR A 575 10.53 -29.46 23.68
CA THR A 575 10.95 -30.81 23.39
C THR A 575 11.67 -31.29 24.64
N ASP A 576 10.92 -31.98 25.49
CA ASP A 576 11.47 -32.94 26.42
C ASP A 576 12.35 -33.90 25.61
N SER A 577 13.66 -33.67 25.67
CA SER A 577 14.63 -34.73 25.45
C SER A 577 15.63 -34.67 26.58
N SER A 578 15.54 -35.71 27.40
CA SER A 578 16.44 -36.11 28.45
C SER A 578 17.90 -36.17 28.03
N SER A 579 18.78 -35.99 29.02
CA SER A 579 20.24 -36.23 29.05
C SER A 579 21.08 -35.02 28.60
N THR A 580 22.14 -34.57 29.28
CA THR A 580 22.86 -35.10 30.44
C THR A 580 23.61 -33.94 31.11
N THR A 581 23.67 -34.00 32.43
CA THR A 581 24.53 -33.27 33.36
C THR A 581 25.97 -33.05 32.87
N VAL A 582 26.42 -31.79 32.84
CA VAL A 582 27.78 -31.41 33.27
C VAL A 582 27.74 -30.06 33.99
N SER A 583 28.17 -30.10 35.25
CA SER A 583 28.33 -29.01 36.19
C SER A 583 29.44 -28.03 35.79
N SER A 584 29.25 -26.74 36.02
CA SER A 584 30.31 -25.91 36.59
C SER A 584 29.73 -24.73 37.38
N LEU A 585 30.06 -24.74 38.67
CA LEU A 585 29.85 -23.67 39.64
C LEU A 585 30.82 -22.52 39.37
N GLY A 586 30.35 -21.28 39.56
CA GLY A 586 31.18 -20.09 39.66
C GLY A 586 30.46 -19.00 40.46
N LEU A 587 30.69 -18.99 41.77
CA LEU A 587 30.28 -17.96 42.74
C LEU A 587 31.21 -16.73 42.71
N SER A 588 30.64 -15.53 42.87
CA SER A 588 31.09 -14.41 43.73
C SER A 588 30.13 -13.22 43.51
N GLN A 589 29.27 -12.75 44.42
CA GLN A 589 29.41 -12.07 45.73
C GLN A 589 30.29 -10.79 45.78
N PHE A 590 29.75 -9.83 46.56
CA PHE A 590 30.23 -8.50 47.01
C PHE A 590 29.92 -7.29 46.09
N ASP A 591 29.47 -6.12 46.54
CA ASP A 591 28.87 -5.63 47.79
C ASP A 591 28.46 -4.13 47.62
N GLN A 592 27.55 -3.66 48.48
CA GLN A 592 27.48 -2.31 49.08
C GLN A 592 26.93 -1.05 48.35
N LEU A 593 25.80 -0.59 48.90
CA LEU A 593 25.28 0.78 49.12
C LEU A 593 26.30 1.71 49.84
N PRO A 594 26.12 3.06 50.03
CA PRO A 594 24.85 3.70 50.47
C PRO A 594 24.56 5.21 50.16
N CYS A 595 23.29 5.59 50.38
CA CYS A 595 22.79 6.75 51.17
C CYS A 595 22.75 8.25 50.70
N PHE A 596 21.55 8.82 50.95
CA PHE A 596 21.17 10.19 51.41
C PHE A 596 21.25 11.43 50.47
N TYR A 597 20.12 12.09 50.16
CA TYR A 597 19.54 13.19 50.98
C TYR A 597 18.17 13.68 50.49
N LEU A 598 17.31 13.97 51.48
CA LEU A 598 16.06 14.72 51.46
C LEU A 598 16.33 16.22 51.23
N PHE A 599 15.46 16.98 50.53
CA PHE A 599 15.00 18.30 51.01
C PHE A 599 13.75 18.79 50.24
N VAL A 600 12.80 19.26 51.03
CA VAL A 600 11.53 19.93 50.70
C VAL A 600 11.77 21.44 50.56
N PHE A 601 11.08 22.15 49.66
CA PHE A 601 10.50 23.48 49.95
C PHE A 601 9.42 23.88 48.92
N PHE A 602 8.28 24.33 49.46
CA PHE A 602 7.17 25.03 48.80
C PHE A 602 7.60 26.40 48.24
N ILE A 603 6.86 26.93 47.24
CA ILE A 603 6.22 28.27 47.27
C ILE A 603 5.30 28.44 46.04
N THR A 604 4.03 28.69 46.34
CA THR A 604 2.98 29.31 45.51
C THR A 604 3.30 30.76 45.17
N PHE A 605 3.00 31.22 43.95
CA PHE A 605 2.47 32.58 43.75
C PHE A 605 1.54 32.69 42.53
N CYS A 606 0.48 33.45 42.75
CA CYS A 606 -0.67 33.74 41.90
C CYS A 606 -0.41 34.83 40.85
N ILE A 607 -1.27 34.82 39.81
CA ILE A 607 -1.87 35.94 39.06
C ILE A 607 -0.92 36.85 38.25
N ILE A 608 -1.10 36.84 36.92
CA ILE A 608 -1.74 37.90 36.10
C ILE A 608 -2.61 37.21 35.05
#